data_AF-W4G8R6-F1
#
_entry.id   AF-W4G8R6-F1
#
_cell.length_a   1.000
_cell.length_b   1.000
_cell.length_c   1.000
_cell.angle_alpha   90.00
_cell.angle_beta   90.00
_cell.angle_gamma   90.00
#
_symmetry.space_group_name_H-M   'P 1'
#
loop_
_entity.id
_entity.type
_entity.pdbx_description
1 polymer ?
#
loop_
_entity_poly.entity_id
_entity_poly.type
_entity_poly.pdbx_seq_one_letter_code
_entity_poly.pdbx_strand_id
1 'polypeptide(L)'
;MMFVSATRRRVRLAGHASRSLSFFDKMFSYGGNDDVKASSAGGSSGYQLALLGYVAGTMFPKDSLKRILTNDPGFLMGHVLVGASEYLHPRLHGDSQDAVRRVDTVKALLVDGSAQSKTETLHVHALSALVGGRYREASVAYETILREDATDLLAVKCAVDIYTLLGDARNMQDTISRVLPQWQTNHQGYSHLMSLQAFAVQERGDFAAAESLAHRSMSMNNEDGSAFHALLHALESQGKHQDGASMVQRHRDAWSEYAVLKAHLTVHWMYFLIETGRFDRVVALLKNDVLVPDEVLSANGLVDVTQVYWRLRFAGFDVPFVLEELDRQWTAVVKDAETVPLSPLAALHAHSVFSLLRPESDTPQISDQAFACDVQALHAAWVGQGLSIDRIVQFSHRLPGNGEGHVVATLLDAISAYAKVRCFIIRSFRIRRLFSIRGNSMWRWTNCFRSEAIFTSSGAPAWKPSSSNFSSSMRPAHPRNSTWPSCSSSNGTASS
;
A
#
# COMPACT_ATOMS: atom_id res chain seq x y z
N MET A 1 66.11 -52.52 2.63
CA MET A 1 65.72 -51.14 2.31
C MET A 1 64.35 -50.87 2.91
N MET A 2 64.30 -49.97 3.90
CA MET A 2 63.18 -49.09 4.30
C MET A 2 61.76 -49.71 4.30
N PHE A 3 61.31 -50.33 5.39
CA PHE A 3 60.57 -49.76 6.56
C PHE A 3 59.15 -49.21 6.28
N VAL A 4 58.16 -49.96 6.80
CA VAL A 4 56.77 -49.65 7.26
C VAL A 4 55.74 -49.24 6.19
N SER A 5 54.71 -49.99 5.77
CA SER A 5 53.77 -50.98 6.37
C SER A 5 52.84 -50.43 7.47
N ALA A 6 51.73 -49.80 7.07
CA ALA A 6 50.63 -49.45 7.97
C ALA A 6 49.46 -50.46 7.82
N THR A 7 49.46 -51.49 8.67
CA THR A 7 48.35 -52.45 8.83
C THR A 7 47.56 -52.17 10.11
N ARG A 8 46.26 -51.87 9.92
CA ARG A 8 45.06 -52.13 10.75
C ARG A 8 45.24 -52.63 12.20
N ARG A 9 44.50 -52.04 13.17
CA ARG A 9 43.30 -52.66 13.81
C ARG A 9 42.65 -51.80 14.92
N ARG A 10 41.31 -51.88 14.91
CA ARG A 10 40.21 -51.42 15.81
C ARG A 10 40.54 -51.01 17.25
N VAL A 11 39.86 -49.94 17.69
CA VAL A 11 39.22 -49.83 19.02
C VAL A 11 37.85 -49.15 18.86
N ARG A 12 36.81 -49.67 19.52
CA ARG A 12 35.45 -49.13 19.59
C ARG A 12 35.23 -48.56 21.00
N LEU A 13 34.58 -47.38 21.05
CA LEU A 13 33.79 -46.75 22.12
C LEU A 13 34.49 -46.07 23.31
N ALA A 14 34.34 -44.75 23.38
CA ALA A 14 33.83 -44.01 24.54
C ALA A 14 33.17 -42.70 24.04
N GLY A 15 31.92 -42.43 24.42
CA GLY A 15 31.16 -41.27 23.97
C GLY A 15 31.50 -39.99 24.73
N HIS A 16 31.05 -38.84 24.21
CA HIS A 16 30.36 -37.77 24.96
C HIS A 16 29.76 -36.72 23.99
N ALA A 17 28.45 -36.53 24.16
CA ALA A 17 27.57 -35.39 23.86
C ALA A 17 27.84 -34.46 22.66
N SER A 18 26.89 -34.46 21.72
CA SER A 18 26.54 -33.28 20.93
C SER A 18 26.02 -32.15 21.83
N ARG A 19 26.51 -30.92 21.65
CA ARG A 19 25.73 -29.71 21.95
C ARG A 19 25.93 -28.69 20.84
N SER A 20 24.87 -28.50 20.07
CA SER A 20 24.62 -27.33 19.23
C SER A 20 24.57 -26.08 20.11
N LEU A 21 25.31 -25.03 19.76
CA LEU A 21 25.07 -23.69 20.29
C LEU A 21 24.06 -22.99 19.37
N SER A 22 22.94 -22.60 19.98
CA SER A 22 21.78 -22.02 19.29
C SER A 22 21.88 -20.49 19.26
N PHE A 23 21.21 -19.89 18.27
CA PHE A 23 21.09 -18.46 17.99
C PHE A 23 20.73 -17.57 19.22
N PHE A 24 20.18 -18.16 20.29
CA PHE A 24 19.86 -17.48 21.56
C PHE A 24 21.06 -16.91 22.31
N ASP A 25 22.30 -17.37 22.08
CA ASP A 25 23.48 -16.87 22.80
C ASP A 25 23.90 -15.43 22.42
N LYS A 26 23.36 -14.86 21.32
CA LYS A 26 23.56 -13.43 21.01
C LYS A 26 22.47 -12.52 21.60
N MET A 27 21.38 -13.08 22.12
CA MET A 27 20.29 -12.28 22.70
C MET A 27 20.63 -11.67 24.08
N PHE A 28 21.80 -11.96 24.66
CA PHE A 28 22.15 -11.56 26.04
C PHE A 28 23.59 -11.03 26.23
N SER A 29 24.02 -10.03 25.45
CA SER A 29 25.17 -9.20 25.88
C SER A 29 24.67 -8.00 26.68
N TYR A 30 24.26 -8.23 27.93
CA TYR A 30 24.04 -7.20 28.94
C TYR A 30 25.22 -7.23 29.93
N GLY A 31 25.95 -6.11 30.04
CA GLY A 31 26.85 -5.80 31.17
C GLY A 31 28.34 -5.83 30.87
N GLY A 32 29.01 -4.67 31.00
CA GLY A 32 30.46 -4.55 31.05
C GLY A 32 31.01 -3.11 31.06
N ASN A 33 30.93 -2.45 32.23
CA ASN A 33 31.67 -1.28 32.77
C ASN A 33 31.89 0.03 31.98
N ASP A 34 31.19 1.07 32.48
CA ASP A 34 31.56 2.44 32.89
C ASP A 34 32.72 3.23 32.23
N ASP A 35 32.44 4.54 32.11
CA ASP A 35 33.31 5.70 31.84
C ASP A 35 33.66 6.06 30.38
N VAL A 36 32.62 6.22 29.55
CA VAL A 36 32.70 7.15 28.41
C VAL A 36 31.45 8.02 28.40
N LYS A 37 31.64 9.35 28.47
CA LYS A 37 30.57 10.35 28.27
C LYS A 37 29.79 10.02 26.99
N ALA A 38 28.59 9.49 27.16
CA ALA A 38 27.69 9.18 26.06
C ALA A 38 27.24 10.48 25.41
N SER A 39 27.76 10.74 24.21
CA SER A 39 27.14 11.69 23.28
C SER A 39 25.75 11.18 22.92
N SER A 40 24.76 12.06 23.00
CA SER A 40 23.34 11.85 22.72
C SER A 40 23.00 11.62 21.24
N ALA A 41 23.75 10.77 20.53
CA ALA A 41 23.55 10.51 19.11
C ALA A 41 23.73 9.02 18.82
N GLY A 42 22.61 8.29 18.82
CA GLY A 42 22.54 6.85 18.61
C GLY A 42 21.32 6.28 19.32
N GLY A 43 20.14 6.45 18.72
CA GLY A 43 18.90 5.88 19.24
C GLY A 43 19.08 4.40 19.58
N SER A 44 18.47 3.94 20.67
CA SER A 44 18.67 2.56 21.18
C SER A 44 18.53 1.56 20.03
N SER A 45 19.41 0.56 19.96
CA SER A 45 19.43 -0.44 18.89
C SER A 45 18.06 -1.10 18.65
N GLY A 46 17.19 -1.12 19.66
CA GLY A 46 15.81 -1.58 19.55
C GLY A 46 14.87 -0.64 18.80
N TYR A 47 15.05 0.69 18.87
CA TYR A 47 14.28 1.64 18.03
C TYR A 47 14.58 1.42 16.55
N GLN A 48 15.86 1.34 16.20
CA GLN A 48 16.28 1.15 14.81
C GLN A 48 15.74 -0.17 14.25
N LEU A 49 15.80 -1.25 15.03
CA LEU A 49 15.25 -2.54 14.62
C LEU A 49 13.73 -2.48 14.40
N ALA A 50 13.00 -1.83 15.31
CA ALA A 50 11.56 -1.65 15.17
C ALA A 50 11.19 -0.80 13.93
N LEU A 51 11.96 0.26 13.65
CA LEU A 51 11.79 1.10 12.47
C LEU A 51 12.03 0.31 11.18
N LEU A 52 13.15 -0.43 11.10
CA LEU A 52 13.45 -1.26 9.92
C LEU A 52 12.37 -2.34 9.70
N GLY A 53 11.93 -3.00 10.77
CA GLY A 53 10.85 -3.99 10.69
C GLY A 53 9.51 -3.40 10.28
N TYR A 54 9.19 -2.18 10.70
CA TYR A 54 7.99 -1.46 10.25
C TYR A 54 8.07 -1.10 8.77
N VAL A 55 9.21 -0.55 8.32
CA VAL A 55 9.40 -0.14 6.93
C VAL A 55 9.39 -1.35 6.00
N ALA A 56 9.95 -2.48 6.43
CA ALA A 56 9.88 -3.76 5.73
C ALA A 56 8.50 -4.44 5.80
N GLY A 57 7.59 -3.96 6.66
CA GLY A 57 6.29 -4.57 6.88
C GLY A 57 6.32 -5.92 7.60
N THR A 58 7.39 -6.22 8.33
CA THR A 58 7.59 -7.51 9.01
C THR A 58 7.27 -7.46 10.50
N MET A 59 7.31 -6.30 11.15
CA MET A 59 7.06 -6.17 12.60
C MET A 59 6.16 -4.98 12.92
N PHE A 60 5.29 -5.13 13.93
CA PHE A 60 4.60 -3.99 14.51
C PHE A 60 5.50 -3.30 15.55
N PRO A 61 5.71 -1.98 15.44
CA PRO A 61 6.44 -1.22 16.44
C PRO A 61 5.87 -1.36 17.86
N LYS A 62 4.54 -1.43 18.03
CA LYS A 62 3.91 -1.54 19.35
C LYS A 62 4.38 -2.77 20.13
N ASP A 63 4.60 -3.88 19.43
CA ASP A 63 5.03 -5.14 20.01
C ASP A 63 6.55 -5.11 20.29
N SER A 64 7.34 -4.68 19.30
CA SER A 64 8.81 -4.64 19.40
C SER A 64 9.34 -3.59 20.36
N LEU A 65 8.65 -2.46 20.53
CA LEU A 65 9.04 -1.38 21.45
C LEU A 65 8.40 -1.48 22.84
N LYS A 66 7.51 -2.45 23.09
CA LYS A 66 6.79 -2.58 24.37
C LYS A 66 7.69 -2.47 25.59
N ARG A 67 8.80 -3.22 25.60
CA ARG A 67 9.76 -3.22 26.71
C ARG A 67 10.47 -1.87 26.87
N ILE A 68 10.85 -1.24 25.77
CA ILE A 68 11.53 0.07 25.78
C ILE A 68 10.60 1.12 26.37
N LEU A 69 9.36 1.19 25.88
CA LEU A 69 8.37 2.18 26.35
C LEU A 69 7.87 1.92 27.78
N THR A 70 7.95 0.68 28.25
CA THR A 70 7.66 0.37 29.67
C THR A 70 8.78 0.89 30.58
N ASN A 71 10.04 0.76 30.16
CA ASN A 71 11.19 1.17 30.95
C ASN A 71 11.50 2.67 30.83
N ASP A 72 11.18 3.26 29.68
CA ASP A 72 11.32 4.69 29.39
C ASP A 72 10.02 5.21 28.75
N PRO A 73 8.99 5.51 29.58
CA PRO A 73 7.74 6.08 29.09
C PRO A 73 7.90 7.45 28.43
N GLY A 74 9.01 8.15 28.68
CA GLY A 74 9.34 9.45 28.11
C GLY A 74 9.96 9.39 26.72
N PHE A 75 10.21 8.20 26.16
CA PHE A 75 10.84 8.05 24.86
C PHE A 75 9.93 8.48 23.70
N LEU A 76 9.97 9.78 23.38
CA LEU A 76 9.09 10.45 22.42
C LEU A 76 9.03 9.78 21.05
N MET A 77 10.18 9.54 20.42
CA MET A 77 10.21 8.95 19.07
C MET A 77 9.71 7.52 19.03
N GLY A 78 9.84 6.76 20.13
CA GLY A 78 9.19 5.46 20.25
C GLY A 78 7.67 5.56 20.29
N HIS A 79 7.13 6.63 20.89
CA HIS A 79 5.70 6.92 20.81
C HIS A 79 5.26 7.35 19.41
N VAL A 80 6.03 8.20 18.75
CA VAL A 80 5.76 8.63 17.36
C VAL A 80 5.70 7.44 16.40
N LEU A 81 6.73 6.60 16.39
CA LEU A 81 6.83 5.47 15.45
C LEU A 81 5.63 4.53 15.58
N VAL A 82 5.26 4.19 16.82
CA VAL A 82 4.13 3.30 17.05
C VAL A 82 2.82 3.96 16.66
N GLY A 83 2.58 5.23 17.04
CA GLY A 83 1.35 5.92 16.67
C GLY A 83 1.18 6.04 15.16
N ALA A 84 2.26 6.35 14.44
CA ALA A 84 2.25 6.38 12.99
C ALA A 84 1.93 4.99 12.40
N SER A 85 2.53 3.93 12.95
CA SER A 85 2.27 2.55 12.51
C SER A 85 0.85 2.07 12.82
N GLU A 86 0.30 2.43 13.99
CA GLU A 86 -1.05 2.08 14.44
C GLU A 86 -2.13 2.77 13.58
N TYR A 87 -1.82 3.94 13.02
CA TYR A 87 -2.73 4.62 12.10
C TYR A 87 -2.58 4.18 10.64
N LEU A 88 -1.34 4.08 10.13
CA LEU A 88 -1.09 3.75 8.71
C LEU A 88 -1.22 2.26 8.42
N HIS A 89 -0.82 1.41 9.36
CA HIS A 89 -0.84 -0.05 9.23
C HIS A 89 -1.45 -0.74 10.46
N PRO A 90 -2.68 -0.38 10.88
CA PRO A 90 -3.37 -1.03 11.98
C PRO A 90 -3.63 -2.51 11.67
N ARG A 91 -3.38 -3.38 12.66
CA ARG A 91 -3.81 -4.78 12.58
C ARG A 91 -5.32 -4.87 12.71
N LEU A 92 -5.86 -4.19 13.71
CA LEU A 92 -7.29 -4.18 14.07
C LEU A 92 -7.76 -2.74 14.22
N HIS A 93 -9.08 -2.53 14.19
CA HIS A 93 -9.68 -1.19 14.38
C HIS A 93 -9.28 -0.55 15.73
N GLY A 94 -9.10 -1.38 16.77
CA GLY A 94 -8.59 -0.92 18.07
C GLY A 94 -7.24 -0.20 17.97
N ASP A 95 -6.33 -0.65 17.10
CA ASP A 95 -5.04 0.02 16.90
C ASP A 95 -5.21 1.45 16.39
N SER A 96 -6.18 1.68 15.50
CA SER A 96 -6.46 3.02 14.99
C SER A 96 -7.01 3.95 16.10
N GLN A 97 -7.76 3.41 17.06
CA GLN A 97 -8.19 4.15 18.25
C GLN A 97 -7.01 4.42 19.21
N ASP A 98 -6.07 3.48 19.32
CA ASP A 98 -4.85 3.62 20.13
C ASP A 98 -3.96 4.74 19.59
N ALA A 99 -3.87 4.89 18.26
CA ALA A 99 -3.15 5.98 17.62
C ALA A 99 -3.67 7.37 18.04
N VAL A 100 -4.98 7.53 18.23
CA VAL A 100 -5.58 8.78 18.75
C VAL A 100 -5.07 9.09 20.15
N ARG A 101 -5.07 8.10 21.05
CA ARG A 101 -4.54 8.26 22.42
C ARG A 101 -3.02 8.52 22.43
N ARG A 102 -2.31 7.98 21.43
CA ARG A 102 -0.89 8.23 21.23
C ARG A 102 -0.59 9.70 20.96
N VAL A 103 -1.44 10.36 20.17
CA VAL A 103 -1.30 11.80 19.86
C VAL A 103 -1.31 12.62 21.14
N ASP A 104 -2.22 12.33 22.07
CA ASP A 104 -2.29 13.03 23.36
C ASP A 104 -1.01 12.79 24.19
N THR A 105 -0.51 11.56 24.19
CA THR A 105 0.73 11.20 24.87
C THR A 105 1.93 11.97 24.33
N VAL A 106 2.13 12.00 23.01
CA VAL A 106 3.28 12.71 22.42
C VAL A 106 3.17 14.23 22.58
N LYS A 107 1.96 14.79 22.58
CA LYS A 107 1.74 16.22 22.84
C LYS A 107 2.07 16.57 24.29
N ALA A 108 1.69 15.74 25.26
CA ALA A 108 2.05 15.95 26.65
C ALA A 108 3.58 15.91 26.85
N LEU A 109 4.24 14.90 26.28
CA LEU A 109 5.70 14.79 26.31
C LEU A 109 6.39 15.99 25.65
N LEU A 110 5.80 16.56 24.59
CA LEU A 110 6.31 17.76 23.93
C LEU A 110 6.25 18.98 24.87
N VAL A 111 5.16 19.14 25.62
CA VAL A 111 4.98 20.25 26.58
C VAL A 111 5.92 20.14 27.79
N ASP A 112 6.20 18.90 28.25
CA ASP A 112 7.03 18.65 29.43
C ASP A 112 8.53 18.96 29.23
N GLY A 113 8.94 19.35 28.01
CA GLY A 113 10.19 20.08 27.78
C GLY A 113 11.50 19.28 27.94
N SER A 114 11.47 17.95 27.82
CA SER A 114 12.69 17.17 27.58
C SER A 114 13.36 17.69 26.29
N ALA A 115 14.68 17.89 26.28
CA ALA A 115 15.38 18.62 25.20
C ALA A 115 15.05 18.05 23.80
N GLN A 116 14.14 18.73 23.08
CA GLN A 116 13.57 18.27 21.81
C GLN A 116 14.18 19.00 20.63
N SER A 117 14.60 18.24 19.64
CA SER A 117 15.03 18.74 18.34
C SER A 117 13.83 19.29 17.55
N LYS A 118 14.10 20.21 16.62
CA LYS A 118 13.08 20.69 15.66
C LYS A 118 12.43 19.53 14.89
N THR A 119 13.21 18.49 14.59
CA THR A 119 12.76 17.28 13.90
C THR A 119 11.74 16.49 14.72
N GLU A 120 11.96 16.31 16.02
CA GLU A 120 10.99 15.65 16.92
C GLU A 120 9.67 16.43 17.00
N THR A 121 9.74 17.76 17.12
CA THR A 121 8.54 18.62 17.10
C THR A 121 7.75 18.45 15.79
N LEU A 122 8.45 18.39 14.65
CA LEU A 122 7.81 18.17 13.34
C LEU A 122 7.18 16.78 13.24
N HIS A 123 7.82 15.73 13.78
CA HIS A 123 7.25 14.38 13.83
C HIS A 123 5.98 14.32 14.68
N VAL A 124 5.96 14.99 15.84
CA VAL A 124 4.76 15.09 16.69
C VAL A 124 3.63 15.82 15.96
N HIS A 125 3.95 16.92 15.27
CA HIS A 125 3.00 17.64 14.45
C HIS A 125 2.45 16.77 13.32
N ALA A 126 3.34 16.09 12.57
CA ALA A 126 2.99 15.21 11.46
C ALA A 126 2.06 14.07 11.92
N LEU A 127 2.35 13.45 13.06
CA LEU A 127 1.50 12.42 13.64
C LEU A 127 0.11 12.96 14.01
N SER A 128 0.05 14.13 14.66
CA SER A 128 -1.24 14.75 15.02
C SER A 128 -2.07 15.15 13.79
N ALA A 129 -1.42 15.55 12.70
CA ALA A 129 -2.09 15.83 11.43
C ALA A 129 -2.59 14.56 10.76
N LEU A 130 -1.74 13.53 10.70
CA LEU A 130 -2.02 12.23 10.12
C LEU A 130 -3.23 11.55 10.78
N VAL A 131 -3.20 11.40 12.10
CA VAL A 131 -4.29 10.77 12.88
C VAL A 131 -5.57 11.59 12.81
N GLY A 132 -5.45 12.91 12.68
CA GLY A 132 -6.58 13.81 12.47
C GLY A 132 -7.13 13.85 11.05
N GLY A 133 -6.68 12.96 10.14
CA GLY A 133 -7.12 12.91 8.75
C GLY A 133 -6.60 14.06 7.86
N ARG A 134 -5.73 14.94 8.39
CA ARG A 134 -5.15 16.08 7.65
C ARG A 134 -3.90 15.62 6.91
N TYR A 135 -4.08 14.69 5.96
CA TYR A 135 -3.00 14.01 5.25
C TYR A 135 -2.04 14.97 4.54
N ARG A 136 -2.57 16.03 3.90
CA ARG A 136 -1.74 17.02 3.21
C ARG A 136 -0.84 17.79 4.18
N GLU A 137 -1.36 18.21 5.33
CA GLU A 137 -0.59 18.84 6.40
C GLU A 137 0.52 17.91 6.92
N ALA A 138 0.17 16.65 7.19
CA ALA A 138 1.15 15.64 7.60
C ALA A 138 2.25 15.44 6.54
N SER A 139 1.90 15.39 5.25
CA SER A 139 2.88 15.26 4.17
C SER A 139 3.84 16.46 4.11
N VAL A 140 3.36 17.68 4.32
CA VAL A 140 4.20 18.88 4.36
C VAL A 140 5.18 18.83 5.54
N ALA A 141 4.74 18.32 6.69
CA ALA A 141 5.61 18.15 7.85
C ALA A 141 6.72 17.12 7.58
N TYR A 142 6.39 15.94 7.05
CA TYR A 142 7.39 14.94 6.70
C TYR A 142 8.34 15.41 5.59
N GLU A 143 7.83 16.11 4.58
CA GLU A 143 8.68 16.71 3.54
C GLU A 143 9.63 17.77 4.09
N THR A 144 9.20 18.52 5.11
CA THR A 144 10.06 19.49 5.80
C THR A 144 11.16 18.76 6.56
N ILE A 145 10.84 17.65 7.24
CA ILE A 145 11.84 16.79 7.90
C ILE A 145 12.87 16.30 6.88
N LEU A 146 12.43 15.77 5.72
CA LEU A 146 13.32 15.22 4.70
C LEU A 146 14.21 16.24 4.00
N ARG A 147 13.91 17.54 4.13
CA ARG A 147 14.79 18.62 3.65
C ARG A 147 15.94 18.89 4.62
N GLU A 148 15.70 18.73 5.92
CA GLU A 148 16.71 18.89 6.97
C GLU A 148 17.54 17.60 7.13
N ASP A 149 16.87 16.44 7.09
CA ASP A 149 17.48 15.12 7.18
C ASP A 149 16.89 14.17 6.11
N ALA A 150 17.57 14.08 4.98
CA ALA A 150 17.20 13.16 3.90
C ALA A 150 17.30 11.68 4.29
N THR A 151 17.92 11.35 5.43
CA THR A 151 18.12 9.98 5.92
C THR A 151 17.10 9.54 6.97
N ASP A 152 16.13 10.40 7.31
CA ASP A 152 15.03 10.04 8.21
C ASP A 152 14.08 9.04 7.54
N LEU A 153 14.33 7.75 7.78
CA LEU A 153 13.59 6.65 7.15
C LEU A 153 12.11 6.61 7.57
N LEU A 154 11.79 7.06 8.79
CA LEU A 154 10.40 7.13 9.25
C LEU A 154 9.64 8.17 8.45
N ALA A 155 10.23 9.36 8.26
CA ALA A 155 9.63 10.41 7.46
C ALA A 155 9.45 9.98 6.00
N VAL A 156 10.42 9.29 5.39
CA VAL A 156 10.27 8.74 4.03
C VAL A 156 9.10 7.76 3.96
N LYS A 157 9.04 6.79 4.88
CA LYS A 157 7.98 5.76 4.88
C LYS A 157 6.60 6.39 5.06
N CYS A 158 6.43 7.26 6.05
CA CYS A 158 5.17 7.94 6.30
C CYS A 158 4.74 8.83 5.14
N ALA A 159 5.66 9.57 4.50
CA ALA A 159 5.35 10.36 3.32
C ALA A 159 4.85 9.48 2.17
N VAL A 160 5.55 8.38 1.87
CA VAL A 160 5.14 7.41 0.84
C VAL A 160 3.75 6.84 1.13
N ASP A 161 3.47 6.44 2.38
CA ASP A 161 2.17 5.90 2.76
C ASP A 161 1.05 6.92 2.63
N ILE A 162 1.29 8.17 3.03
CA ILE A 162 0.33 9.27 2.86
C ILE A 162 0.06 9.52 1.38
N TYR A 163 1.09 9.52 0.53
CA TYR A 163 0.90 9.67 -0.91
C TYR A 163 0.14 8.50 -1.53
N THR A 164 0.27 7.28 -0.98
CA THR A 164 -0.57 6.14 -1.36
C THR A 164 -2.04 6.40 -1.01
N LEU A 165 -2.32 6.88 0.21
CA LEU A 165 -3.69 7.22 0.65
C LEU A 165 -4.32 8.33 -0.20
N LEU A 166 -3.53 9.32 -0.62
CA LEU A 166 -3.95 10.43 -1.46
C LEU A 166 -3.98 10.08 -2.96
N GLY A 167 -3.46 8.92 -3.35
CA GLY A 167 -3.28 8.57 -4.76
C GLY A 167 -2.37 9.55 -5.50
N ASP A 168 -1.32 10.09 -4.87
CA ASP A 168 -0.34 11.00 -5.47
C ASP A 168 0.97 10.28 -5.80
N ALA A 169 0.95 9.46 -6.85
CA ALA A 169 2.10 8.65 -7.24
C ALA A 169 3.30 9.48 -7.72
N ARG A 170 3.06 10.71 -8.20
CA ARG A 170 4.15 11.60 -8.61
C ARG A 170 4.94 12.03 -7.39
N ASN A 171 4.25 12.55 -6.37
CA ASN A 171 4.93 13.04 -5.17
C ASN A 171 5.58 11.89 -4.44
N MET A 172 4.94 10.73 -4.37
CA MET A 172 5.55 9.50 -3.88
C MET A 172 6.91 9.20 -4.53
N GLN A 173 6.98 9.23 -5.87
CA GLN A 173 8.22 8.99 -6.61
C GLN A 173 9.22 10.13 -6.44
N ASP A 174 8.76 11.38 -6.47
CA ASP A 174 9.61 12.59 -6.37
C ASP A 174 10.28 12.68 -4.99
N THR A 175 9.59 12.30 -3.92
CA THR A 175 10.14 12.22 -2.55
C THR A 175 11.30 11.25 -2.49
N ILE A 176 11.11 10.01 -2.97
CA ILE A 176 12.15 8.99 -2.94
C ILE A 176 13.32 9.41 -3.84
N SER A 177 13.04 9.91 -5.05
CA SER A 177 14.06 10.33 -6.01
C SER A 177 14.92 11.50 -5.50
N ARG A 178 14.36 12.36 -4.63
CA ARG A 178 15.07 13.48 -4.02
C ARG A 178 16.00 13.04 -2.88
N VAL A 179 15.57 12.09 -2.06
CA VAL A 179 16.40 11.62 -0.93
C VAL A 179 17.45 10.62 -1.39
N LEU A 180 17.16 9.77 -2.38
CA LEU A 180 18.02 8.66 -2.81
C LEU A 180 19.49 9.01 -3.06
N PRO A 181 19.86 10.16 -3.68
CA PRO A 181 21.26 10.55 -3.85
C PRO A 181 22.05 10.78 -2.55
N GLN A 182 21.37 11.01 -1.43
CA GLN A 182 21.99 11.19 -0.10
C GLN A 182 22.21 9.85 0.63
N TRP A 183 21.68 8.74 0.09
CA TRP A 183 21.80 7.43 0.69
C TRP A 183 22.93 6.62 0.07
N GLN A 184 23.82 6.09 0.92
CA GLN A 184 24.86 5.16 0.49
C GLN A 184 24.37 3.72 0.60
N THR A 185 24.93 2.82 -0.21
CA THR A 185 24.54 1.40 -0.24
C THR A 185 24.80 0.64 1.06
N ASN A 186 25.65 1.18 1.94
CA ASN A 186 25.95 0.62 3.27
C ASN A 186 25.06 1.19 4.39
N HIS A 187 24.21 2.18 4.11
CA HIS A 187 23.29 2.73 5.10
C HIS A 187 22.24 1.69 5.49
N GLN A 188 21.98 1.57 6.80
CA GLN A 188 20.89 0.74 7.32
C GLN A 188 19.56 1.34 6.83
N GLY A 189 18.87 0.63 5.95
CA GLY A 189 17.64 1.10 5.30
C GLY A 189 17.73 1.34 3.80
N TYR A 190 18.92 1.30 3.20
CA TYR A 190 19.06 1.49 1.74
C TYR A 190 18.21 0.49 0.92
N SER A 191 18.21 -0.80 1.31
CA SER A 191 17.38 -1.82 0.65
C SER A 191 15.88 -1.51 0.73
N HIS A 192 15.44 -0.92 1.84
CA HIS A 192 14.06 -0.51 2.05
C HIS A 192 13.70 0.72 1.22
N LEU A 193 14.62 1.67 1.06
CA LEU A 193 14.41 2.78 0.14
C LEU A 193 14.25 2.29 -1.30
N MET A 194 14.99 1.23 -1.69
CA MET A 194 14.83 0.58 -2.98
C MET A 194 13.47 -0.14 -3.13
N SER A 195 12.92 -0.73 -2.06
CA SER A 195 11.59 -1.34 -2.11
C SER A 195 10.48 -0.29 -2.21
N LEU A 196 10.60 0.82 -1.48
CA LEU A 196 9.70 1.97 -1.64
C LEU A 196 9.77 2.55 -3.06
N GLN A 197 10.96 2.63 -3.67
CA GLN A 197 11.11 3.07 -5.06
C GLN A 197 10.41 2.11 -6.02
N ALA A 198 10.54 0.79 -5.82
CA ALA A 198 9.85 -0.20 -6.64
C ALA A 198 8.33 0.00 -6.58
N PHE A 199 7.79 0.24 -5.38
CA PHE A 199 6.37 0.54 -5.18
C PHE A 199 5.95 1.85 -5.86
N ALA A 200 6.70 2.94 -5.69
CA ALA A 200 6.37 4.22 -6.33
C ALA A 200 6.38 4.15 -7.86
N VAL A 201 7.30 3.36 -8.43
CA VAL A 201 7.38 3.15 -9.89
C VAL A 201 6.20 2.35 -10.41
N GLN A 202 5.69 1.34 -9.67
CA GLN A 202 4.47 0.64 -10.09
C GLN A 202 3.26 1.57 -10.05
N GLU A 203 3.15 2.42 -9.03
CA GLU A 203 2.05 3.39 -8.89
C GLU A 203 2.02 4.42 -10.04
N ARG A 204 3.13 4.58 -10.76
CA ARG A 204 3.25 5.42 -11.97
C ARG A 204 2.96 4.66 -13.27
N GLY A 205 2.76 3.34 -13.21
CA GLY A 205 2.41 2.48 -14.33
C GLY A 205 3.60 1.81 -15.03
N ASP A 206 4.84 1.99 -14.57
CA ASP A 206 6.01 1.29 -15.13
C ASP A 206 6.26 -0.04 -14.40
N PHE A 207 5.40 -1.01 -14.68
CA PHE A 207 5.40 -2.29 -13.95
C PHE A 207 6.66 -3.13 -14.21
N ALA A 208 7.28 -3.01 -15.39
CA ALA A 208 8.49 -3.75 -15.72
C ALA A 208 9.70 -3.22 -14.93
N ALA A 209 9.84 -1.89 -14.82
CA ALA A 209 10.86 -1.30 -13.98
C ALA A 209 10.63 -1.62 -12.49
N ALA A 210 9.37 -1.60 -12.04
CA ALA A 210 9.01 -1.98 -10.67
C ALA A 210 9.38 -3.43 -10.35
N GLU A 211 9.08 -4.39 -11.23
CA GLU A 211 9.47 -5.80 -11.08
C GLU A 211 10.99 -5.95 -10.95
N SER A 212 11.75 -5.29 -11.83
CA SER A 212 13.23 -5.31 -11.79
C SER A 212 13.79 -4.68 -10.50
N LEU A 213 13.22 -3.55 -10.04
CA LEU A 213 13.60 -2.90 -8.80
C LEU A 213 13.28 -3.75 -7.57
N ALA A 214 12.10 -4.38 -7.54
CA ALA A 214 11.70 -5.25 -6.45
C ALA A 214 12.62 -6.46 -6.33
N HIS A 215 12.94 -7.13 -7.44
CA HIS A 215 13.92 -8.22 -7.45
C HIS A 215 15.30 -7.78 -6.95
N ARG A 216 15.76 -6.58 -7.34
CA ARG A 216 17.03 -6.04 -6.84
C ARG A 216 16.98 -5.78 -5.34
N SER A 217 15.91 -5.16 -4.83
CA SER A 217 15.73 -4.93 -3.39
C SER A 217 15.70 -6.25 -2.61
N MET A 218 14.95 -7.26 -3.08
CA MET A 218 14.94 -8.60 -2.48
C MET A 218 16.30 -9.30 -2.50
N SER A 219 17.14 -9.03 -3.51
CA SER A 219 18.51 -9.57 -3.55
C SER A 219 19.45 -8.92 -2.54
N MET A 220 19.15 -7.70 -2.10
CA MET A 220 19.88 -6.99 -1.03
C MET A 220 19.38 -7.43 0.35
N ASN A 221 18.07 -7.61 0.49
CA ASN A 221 17.42 -8.06 1.70
C ASN A 221 16.25 -8.98 1.37
N ASN A 222 16.43 -10.29 1.54
CA ASN A 222 15.42 -11.30 1.22
C ASN A 222 14.25 -11.33 2.22
N GLU A 223 14.39 -10.68 3.38
CA GLU A 223 13.36 -10.53 4.41
C GLU A 223 12.58 -9.20 4.27
N ASP A 224 12.83 -8.42 3.21
CA ASP A 224 12.09 -7.19 2.94
C ASP A 224 10.69 -7.51 2.39
N GLY A 225 9.70 -7.53 3.29
CA GLY A 225 8.30 -7.75 2.95
C GLY A 225 7.74 -6.68 2.01
N SER A 226 8.19 -5.43 2.12
CA SER A 226 7.78 -4.33 1.24
C SER A 226 8.31 -4.53 -0.19
N ALA A 227 9.52 -5.09 -0.35
CA ALA A 227 10.05 -5.45 -1.66
C ALA A 227 9.20 -6.56 -2.31
N PHE A 228 8.87 -7.59 -1.54
CA PHE A 228 8.01 -8.67 -1.99
C PHE A 228 6.61 -8.16 -2.36
N HIS A 229 6.05 -7.28 -1.55
CA HIS A 229 4.78 -6.63 -1.80
C HIS A 229 4.76 -5.84 -3.12
N ALA A 230 5.77 -5.00 -3.37
CA ALA A 230 5.91 -4.27 -4.63
C ALA A 230 6.00 -5.20 -5.85
N LEU A 231 6.69 -6.34 -5.72
CA LEU A 231 6.73 -7.36 -6.76
C LEU A 231 5.35 -7.95 -7.07
N LEU A 232 4.55 -8.26 -6.04
CA LEU A 232 3.19 -8.79 -6.25
C LEU A 232 2.31 -7.79 -7.00
N HIS A 233 2.35 -6.51 -6.63
CA HIS A 233 1.65 -5.44 -7.36
C HIS A 233 2.08 -5.35 -8.83
N ALA A 234 3.40 -5.45 -9.11
CA ALA A 234 3.91 -5.41 -10.46
C ALA A 234 3.42 -6.62 -11.29
N LEU A 235 3.38 -7.82 -10.71
CA LEU A 235 2.88 -9.03 -11.36
C LEU A 235 1.37 -8.98 -11.59
N GLU A 236 0.59 -8.51 -10.61
CA GLU A 236 -0.85 -8.27 -10.75
C GLU A 236 -1.14 -7.33 -11.91
N SER A 237 -0.51 -6.15 -11.92
CA SER A 237 -0.72 -5.10 -12.93
C SER A 237 -0.34 -5.53 -14.36
N GLN A 238 0.62 -6.44 -14.48
CA GLN A 238 1.05 -7.02 -15.76
C GLN A 238 0.18 -8.19 -16.23
N GLY A 239 -0.77 -8.67 -15.42
CA GLY A 239 -1.56 -9.85 -15.76
C GLY A 239 -0.79 -11.18 -15.59
N LYS A 240 0.38 -11.17 -14.93
CA LYS A 240 1.23 -12.34 -14.69
C LYS A 240 0.72 -13.16 -13.49
N HIS A 241 -0.56 -13.53 -13.52
CA HIS A 241 -1.24 -14.07 -12.33
C HIS A 241 -0.72 -15.45 -11.88
N GLN A 242 -0.33 -16.31 -12.82
CA GLN A 242 0.27 -17.62 -12.51
C GLN A 242 1.65 -17.48 -11.87
N ASP A 243 2.46 -16.52 -12.36
CA ASP A 243 3.77 -16.22 -11.79
C ASP A 243 3.62 -15.63 -10.39
N GLY A 244 2.67 -14.70 -10.21
CA GLY A 244 2.31 -14.14 -8.90
C GLY A 244 1.89 -15.20 -7.90
N ALA A 245 0.95 -16.09 -8.26
CA ALA A 245 0.55 -17.21 -7.42
C ALA A 245 1.74 -18.12 -7.05
N SER A 246 2.63 -18.38 -8.01
CA SER A 246 3.83 -19.19 -7.78
C SER A 246 4.85 -18.48 -6.87
N MET A 247 4.98 -17.17 -6.97
CA MET A 247 5.83 -16.37 -6.09
C MET A 247 5.34 -16.38 -4.65
N VAL A 248 4.04 -16.14 -4.44
CA VAL A 248 3.40 -16.23 -3.12
C VAL A 248 3.58 -17.61 -2.51
N GLN A 249 3.35 -18.68 -3.28
CA GLN A 249 3.48 -20.03 -2.77
C GLN A 249 4.94 -20.38 -2.40
N ARG A 250 5.92 -19.96 -3.21
CA ARG A 250 7.35 -20.24 -2.97
C ARG A 250 7.90 -19.53 -1.73
N HIS A 251 7.38 -18.34 -1.41
CA HIS A 251 7.86 -17.54 -0.28
C HIS A 251 6.97 -17.67 0.96
N ARG A 252 6.03 -18.62 0.97
CA ARG A 252 5.01 -18.76 2.01
C ARG A 252 5.58 -18.80 3.41
N ASP A 253 6.62 -19.60 3.63
CA ASP A 253 7.23 -19.78 4.94
C ASP A 253 7.87 -18.48 5.47
N ALA A 254 8.31 -17.58 4.58
CA ALA A 254 8.85 -16.29 4.97
C ALA A 254 7.73 -15.28 5.27
N TRP A 255 6.82 -15.07 4.32
CA TRP A 255 5.81 -14.02 4.47
C TRP A 255 4.69 -14.36 5.46
N SER A 256 4.49 -15.64 5.80
CA SER A 256 3.52 -16.06 6.82
C SER A 256 3.89 -15.59 8.24
N GLU A 257 5.16 -15.27 8.47
CA GLU A 257 5.70 -14.76 9.73
C GLU A 257 5.70 -13.23 9.79
N TYR A 258 5.41 -12.54 8.68
CA TYR A 258 5.32 -11.09 8.68
C TYR A 258 4.16 -10.65 9.55
N ALA A 259 4.36 -9.61 10.35
CA ALA A 259 3.32 -9.10 11.21
C ALA A 259 2.42 -8.10 10.46
N VAL A 260 3.01 -7.04 9.88
CA VAL A 260 2.27 -5.94 9.26
C VAL A 260 1.67 -6.34 7.91
N LEU A 261 2.47 -6.94 7.02
CA LEU A 261 2.04 -7.20 5.64
C LEU A 261 1.30 -8.52 5.43
N LYS A 262 1.27 -9.45 6.40
CA LYS A 262 0.71 -10.79 6.19
C LYS A 262 -0.73 -10.79 5.71
N ALA A 263 -1.60 -9.98 6.33
CA ALA A 263 -3.00 -9.88 5.92
C ALA A 263 -3.11 -9.38 4.47
N HIS A 264 -2.37 -8.32 4.13
CA HIS A 264 -2.38 -7.73 2.79
C HIS A 264 -1.75 -8.65 1.72
N LEU A 265 -0.68 -9.37 2.04
CA LEU A 265 -0.08 -10.36 1.12
C LEU A 265 -1.01 -11.56 0.90
N THR A 266 -1.80 -11.94 1.90
CA THR A 266 -2.87 -12.93 1.73
C THR A 266 -3.93 -12.43 0.74
N VAL A 267 -4.21 -11.13 0.72
CA VAL A 267 -5.14 -10.50 -0.23
C VAL A 267 -4.60 -10.53 -1.65
N HIS A 268 -3.33 -10.19 -1.86
CA HIS A 268 -2.65 -10.40 -3.16
C HIS A 268 -2.73 -11.86 -3.61
N TRP A 269 -2.54 -12.80 -2.68
CA TRP A 269 -2.72 -14.22 -3.01
C TRP A 269 -4.13 -14.52 -3.50
N MET A 270 -5.15 -14.01 -2.81
CA MET A 270 -6.54 -14.15 -3.21
C MET A 270 -6.79 -13.55 -4.60
N TYR A 271 -6.20 -12.41 -4.94
CA TYR A 271 -6.31 -11.83 -6.28
C TYR A 271 -5.78 -12.78 -7.35
N PHE A 272 -4.57 -13.34 -7.18
CA PHE A 272 -4.06 -14.34 -8.12
C PHE A 272 -4.91 -15.60 -8.18
N LEU A 273 -5.48 -16.05 -7.07
CA LEU A 273 -6.38 -17.20 -7.06
C LEU A 273 -7.69 -16.93 -7.81
N ILE A 274 -8.25 -15.72 -7.69
CA ILE A 274 -9.44 -15.28 -8.46
C ILE A 274 -9.14 -15.31 -9.95
N GLU A 275 -8.04 -14.68 -10.37
CA GLU A 275 -7.66 -14.59 -11.79
C GLU A 275 -7.29 -15.95 -12.40
N THR A 276 -6.96 -16.93 -11.57
CA THR A 276 -6.67 -18.31 -11.99
C THR A 276 -7.85 -19.28 -11.74
N GLY A 277 -9.02 -18.75 -11.39
CA GLY A 277 -10.28 -19.50 -11.24
C GLY A 277 -10.32 -20.43 -10.02
N ARG A 278 -9.51 -20.18 -8.98
CA ARG A 278 -9.41 -20.99 -7.75
C ARG A 278 -10.28 -20.43 -6.61
N PHE A 279 -11.55 -20.16 -6.90
CA PHE A 279 -12.49 -19.48 -5.99
C PHE A 279 -12.69 -20.20 -4.64
N ASP A 280 -12.75 -21.54 -4.63
CA ASP A 280 -12.93 -22.31 -3.39
C ASP A 280 -11.81 -22.05 -2.37
N ARG A 281 -10.58 -21.85 -2.86
CA ARG A 281 -9.44 -21.51 -2.00
C ARG A 281 -9.55 -20.09 -1.44
N VAL A 282 -10.06 -19.15 -2.22
CA VAL A 282 -10.31 -17.78 -1.77
C VAL A 282 -11.33 -17.79 -0.63
N VAL A 283 -12.42 -18.56 -0.77
CA VAL A 283 -13.42 -18.72 0.31
C VAL A 283 -12.81 -19.34 1.56
N ALA A 284 -11.94 -20.34 1.41
CA ALA A 284 -11.25 -20.94 2.55
C ALA A 284 -10.33 -19.95 3.28
N LEU A 285 -9.56 -19.15 2.55
CA LEU A 285 -8.72 -18.09 3.12
C LEU A 285 -9.56 -17.04 3.85
N LEU A 286 -10.65 -16.58 3.24
CA LEU A 286 -11.56 -15.62 3.86
C LEU A 286 -12.12 -16.14 5.19
N LYS A 287 -12.56 -17.41 5.24
CA LYS A 287 -13.16 -18.00 6.45
C LYS A 287 -12.17 -18.33 7.56
N ASN A 288 -10.99 -18.81 7.20
CA ASN A 288 -10.07 -19.40 8.17
C ASN A 288 -8.97 -18.43 8.61
N ASP A 289 -8.58 -17.50 7.73
CA ASP A 289 -7.37 -16.69 7.92
C ASP A 289 -7.64 -15.17 7.99
N VAL A 290 -8.77 -14.69 7.46
CA VAL A 290 -9.05 -13.25 7.34
C VAL A 290 -10.22 -12.80 8.21
N LEU A 291 -11.39 -13.43 8.07
CA LEU A 291 -12.61 -13.08 8.81
C LEU A 291 -12.69 -13.88 10.12
N VAL A 292 -11.74 -13.61 11.01
CA VAL A 292 -11.65 -14.25 12.32
C VAL A 292 -12.80 -13.79 13.22
N PRO A 293 -13.54 -14.69 13.89
CA PRO A 293 -14.60 -14.31 14.82
C PRO A 293 -14.09 -13.40 15.94
N ASP A 294 -14.96 -12.51 16.41
CA ASP A 294 -14.71 -11.56 17.52
C ASP A 294 -13.60 -10.51 17.28
N GLU A 295 -12.96 -10.52 16.12
CA GLU A 295 -12.06 -9.44 15.69
C GLU A 295 -12.81 -8.40 14.84
N VAL A 296 -12.41 -7.14 14.98
CA VAL A 296 -12.83 -6.04 14.10
C VAL A 296 -11.61 -5.60 13.32
N LEU A 297 -11.60 -5.92 12.03
CA LEU A 297 -10.56 -5.52 11.10
C LEU A 297 -10.47 -4.00 11.04
N SER A 298 -9.26 -3.50 10.81
CA SER A 298 -9.06 -2.08 10.55
C SER A 298 -9.72 -1.65 9.25
N ALA A 299 -9.94 -0.35 9.08
CA ALA A 299 -10.48 0.20 7.83
C ALA A 299 -9.68 -0.25 6.59
N ASN A 300 -8.34 -0.34 6.70
CA ASN A 300 -7.47 -0.83 5.62
C ASN A 300 -7.71 -2.32 5.32
N GLY A 301 -7.81 -3.15 6.36
CA GLY A 301 -8.16 -4.57 6.19
C GLY A 301 -9.55 -4.75 5.57
N LEU A 302 -10.52 -3.91 5.93
CA LEU A 302 -11.85 -3.97 5.32
C LEU A 302 -11.86 -3.47 3.86
N VAL A 303 -11.03 -2.50 3.49
CA VAL A 303 -10.81 -2.12 2.08
C VAL A 303 -10.34 -3.35 1.30
N ASP A 304 -9.33 -4.06 1.80
CA ASP A 304 -8.79 -5.26 1.16
C ASP A 304 -9.86 -6.35 0.96
N VAL A 305 -10.63 -6.66 2.00
CA VAL A 305 -11.69 -7.68 1.92
C VAL A 305 -12.81 -7.23 0.98
N THR A 306 -13.19 -5.95 1.01
CA THR A 306 -14.22 -5.40 0.11
C THR A 306 -13.77 -5.49 -1.34
N GLN A 307 -12.48 -5.26 -1.61
CA GLN A 307 -11.89 -5.44 -2.93
C GLN A 307 -11.90 -6.90 -3.42
N VAL A 308 -11.63 -7.87 -2.53
CA VAL A 308 -11.76 -9.32 -2.83
C VAL A 308 -13.22 -9.65 -3.14
N TYR A 309 -14.15 -9.15 -2.32
CA TYR A 309 -15.59 -9.36 -2.50
C TYR A 309 -16.07 -8.88 -3.87
N TRP A 310 -15.73 -7.66 -4.28
CA TRP A 310 -16.12 -7.13 -5.58
C TRP A 310 -15.54 -7.92 -6.75
N ARG A 311 -14.28 -8.37 -6.65
CA ARG A 311 -13.66 -9.23 -7.67
C ARG A 311 -14.37 -10.57 -7.81
N LEU A 312 -14.69 -11.25 -6.69
CA LEU A 312 -15.49 -12.48 -6.69
C LEU A 312 -16.86 -12.24 -7.33
N ARG A 313 -17.52 -11.15 -6.94
CA ARG A 313 -18.83 -10.77 -7.47
C ARG A 313 -18.81 -10.49 -8.97
N PHE A 314 -17.81 -9.79 -9.47
CA PHE A 314 -17.64 -9.52 -10.91
C PHE A 314 -17.29 -10.79 -11.70
N ALA A 315 -16.57 -11.74 -11.09
CA ALA A 315 -16.36 -13.07 -11.64
C ALA A 315 -17.64 -13.94 -11.63
N GLY A 316 -18.76 -13.45 -11.09
CA GLY A 316 -20.02 -14.19 -10.99
C GLY A 316 -20.04 -15.22 -9.85
N PHE A 317 -19.08 -15.14 -8.93
CA PHE A 317 -18.97 -16.03 -7.78
C PHE A 317 -19.53 -15.33 -6.53
N ASP A 318 -20.76 -15.69 -6.16
CA ASP A 318 -21.46 -15.05 -5.05
C ASP A 318 -21.01 -15.62 -3.69
N VAL A 319 -20.81 -14.72 -2.72
CA VAL A 319 -20.35 -15.05 -1.36
C VAL A 319 -21.14 -14.26 -0.31
N PRO A 320 -22.43 -14.59 -0.07
CA PRO A 320 -23.31 -13.81 0.80
C PRO A 320 -22.76 -13.59 2.22
N PHE A 321 -22.12 -14.60 2.81
CA PHE A 321 -21.55 -14.50 4.16
C PHE A 321 -20.45 -13.41 4.26
N VAL A 322 -19.71 -13.14 3.16
CA VAL A 322 -18.69 -12.09 3.13
C VAL A 322 -19.36 -10.72 3.12
N LEU A 323 -20.46 -10.57 2.38
CA LEU A 323 -21.21 -9.32 2.34
C LEU A 323 -21.84 -8.98 3.69
N GLU A 324 -22.44 -9.97 4.35
CA GLU A 324 -23.01 -9.84 5.70
C GLU A 324 -21.93 -9.44 6.73
N GLU A 325 -20.77 -10.09 6.66
CA GLU A 325 -19.67 -9.80 7.56
C GLU A 325 -19.04 -8.42 7.30
N LEU A 326 -18.89 -8.03 6.03
CA LEU A 326 -18.46 -6.69 5.65
C LEU A 326 -19.41 -5.62 6.17
N ASP A 327 -20.74 -5.81 6.09
CA ASP A 327 -21.71 -4.86 6.64
C ASP A 327 -21.56 -4.70 8.15
N ARG A 328 -21.44 -5.83 8.87
CA ARG A 328 -21.22 -5.86 10.31
C ARG A 328 -19.95 -5.10 10.69
N GLN A 329 -18.82 -5.40 10.04
CA GLN A 329 -17.54 -4.80 10.39
C GLN A 329 -17.43 -3.33 9.97
N TRP A 330 -17.89 -2.96 8.77
CA TRP A 330 -17.94 -1.57 8.36
C TRP A 330 -18.83 -0.73 9.27
N THR A 331 -19.93 -1.30 9.79
CA THR A 331 -20.76 -0.60 10.80
C THR A 331 -19.99 -0.29 12.07
N ALA A 332 -19.19 -1.25 12.56
CA ALA A 332 -18.36 -1.05 13.74
C ALA A 332 -17.30 0.04 13.52
N VAL A 333 -16.63 0.02 12.37
CA VAL A 333 -15.58 0.99 12.02
C VAL A 333 -16.14 2.40 11.79
N VAL A 334 -17.23 2.51 11.03
CA VAL A 334 -17.85 3.82 10.68
C VAL A 334 -18.47 4.49 11.90
N LYS A 335 -18.93 3.73 12.90
CA LYS A 335 -19.44 4.28 14.16
C LYS A 335 -18.41 5.21 14.85
N ASP A 336 -17.12 4.95 14.67
CA ASP A 336 -16.05 5.72 15.29
C ASP A 336 -15.42 6.76 14.34
N ALA A 337 -15.98 6.98 13.14
CA ALA A 337 -15.40 7.81 12.08
C ALA A 337 -15.17 9.28 12.48
N GLU A 338 -15.90 9.78 13.48
CA GLU A 338 -15.68 11.13 14.05
C GLU A 338 -14.37 11.22 14.85
N THR A 339 -13.92 10.12 15.45
CA THR A 339 -12.71 10.05 16.28
C THR A 339 -11.53 9.46 15.53
N VAL A 340 -11.77 8.49 14.65
CA VAL A 340 -10.79 7.87 13.76
C VAL A 340 -11.21 8.16 12.32
N PRO A 341 -10.71 9.25 11.71
CA PRO A 341 -11.10 9.64 10.37
C PRO A 341 -10.80 8.53 9.36
N LEU A 342 -11.79 8.23 8.51
CA LEU A 342 -11.62 7.30 7.40
C LEU A 342 -10.85 7.93 6.25
N SER A 343 -10.02 7.14 5.59
CA SER A 343 -9.47 7.53 4.30
C SER A 343 -10.58 7.60 3.24
N PRO A 344 -10.39 8.38 2.16
CA PRO A 344 -11.40 8.50 1.09
C PRO A 344 -11.73 7.14 0.47
N LEU A 345 -10.72 6.29 0.30
CA LEU A 345 -10.87 4.93 -0.22
C LEU A 345 -11.68 4.05 0.73
N ALA A 346 -11.42 4.10 2.04
CA ALA A 346 -12.18 3.35 3.04
C ALA A 346 -13.66 3.78 3.07
N ALA A 347 -13.91 5.08 3.00
CA ALA A 347 -15.24 5.65 2.94
C ALA A 347 -16.03 5.14 1.70
N LEU A 348 -15.40 5.17 0.52
CA LEU A 348 -15.99 4.62 -0.72
C LEU A 348 -16.31 3.11 -0.60
N HIS A 349 -15.42 2.32 -0.01
CA HIS A 349 -15.64 0.88 0.16
C HIS A 349 -16.77 0.58 1.15
N ALA A 350 -16.83 1.29 2.29
CA ALA A 350 -17.93 1.18 3.24
C ALA A 350 -19.27 1.50 2.58
N HIS A 351 -19.36 2.61 1.82
CA HIS A 351 -20.56 2.97 1.06
C HIS A 351 -20.95 1.92 0.02
N SER A 352 -19.96 1.34 -0.67
CA SER A 352 -20.21 0.28 -1.65
C SER A 352 -20.85 -0.96 -1.03
N VAL A 353 -20.55 -1.27 0.23
CA VAL A 353 -21.16 -2.38 0.97
C VAL A 353 -22.57 -1.99 1.44
N PHE A 354 -22.73 -0.84 2.10
CA PHE A 354 -24.02 -0.42 2.62
C PHE A 354 -25.09 -0.25 1.55
N SER A 355 -24.72 0.33 0.40
CA SER A 355 -25.65 0.53 -0.73
C SER A 355 -26.23 -0.77 -1.30
N LEU A 356 -25.62 -1.92 -1.03
CA LEU A 356 -26.11 -3.24 -1.47
C LEU A 356 -27.17 -3.84 -0.54
N LEU A 357 -27.16 -3.46 0.74
CA LEU A 357 -27.97 -4.09 1.79
C LEU A 357 -29.00 -3.15 2.41
N ARG A 358 -28.73 -1.85 2.42
CA ARG A 358 -29.49 -0.85 3.17
C ARG A 358 -30.28 0.09 2.25
N PRO A 359 -31.42 0.63 2.71
CA PRO A 359 -32.07 1.75 2.06
C PRO A 359 -31.15 2.99 2.05
N GLU A 360 -31.34 3.90 1.08
CA GLU A 360 -30.50 5.12 0.98
C GLU A 360 -30.52 6.01 2.23
N SER A 361 -31.59 6.01 3.00
CA SER A 361 -31.71 6.78 4.24
C SER A 361 -30.74 6.35 5.34
N ASP A 362 -30.24 5.12 5.28
CA ASP A 362 -29.44 4.49 6.34
C ASP A 362 -27.97 4.36 5.93
N THR A 363 -27.60 4.97 4.81
CA THR A 363 -26.22 4.98 4.30
C THR A 363 -25.47 6.17 4.92
N PRO A 364 -24.35 5.94 5.64
CA PRO A 364 -23.60 7.02 6.29
C PRO A 364 -23.12 8.07 5.30
N GLN A 365 -23.36 9.35 5.60
CA GLN A 365 -22.82 10.44 4.80
C GLN A 365 -21.34 10.64 5.10
N ILE A 366 -20.52 10.67 4.05
CA ILE A 366 -19.08 10.92 4.15
C ILE A 366 -18.90 12.43 4.24
N SER A 367 -18.41 12.92 5.39
CA SER A 367 -18.20 14.34 5.65
C SER A 367 -17.04 14.91 4.83
N ASP A 368 -17.25 16.05 4.19
CA ASP A 368 -16.24 16.81 3.43
C ASP A 368 -15.05 17.31 4.28
N GLN A 369 -15.17 17.27 5.61
CA GLN A 369 -14.13 17.79 6.52
C GLN A 369 -12.79 17.05 6.40
N ALA A 370 -12.79 15.79 5.95
CA ALA A 370 -11.57 14.99 5.78
C ALA A 370 -10.63 15.50 4.66
N PHE A 371 -11.05 16.46 3.85
CA PHE A 371 -10.33 16.91 2.65
C PHE A 371 -9.81 18.35 2.71
N ALA A 372 -10.15 19.10 3.75
CA ALA A 372 -9.74 20.49 3.87
C ALA A 372 -8.29 20.58 4.40
N CYS A 373 -7.38 21.09 3.57
CA CYS A 373 -6.05 21.52 4.01
C CYS A 373 -5.84 22.98 3.58
N ASP A 374 -5.84 23.89 4.54
CA ASP A 374 -5.42 25.27 4.30
C ASP A 374 -3.88 25.36 4.40
N VAL A 375 -3.26 24.95 3.29
CA VAL A 375 -1.81 24.97 3.10
C VAL A 375 -1.25 26.39 3.25
N GLN A 376 -2.03 27.44 2.98
CA GLN A 376 -1.59 28.83 3.07
C GLN A 376 -1.57 29.31 4.52
N ALA A 377 -2.58 28.97 5.31
CA ALA A 377 -2.57 29.22 6.75
C ALA A 377 -1.44 28.46 7.46
N LEU A 378 -1.18 27.20 7.06
CA LEU A 378 -0.05 26.42 7.54
C LEU A 378 1.29 27.08 7.18
N HIS A 379 1.42 27.56 5.93
CA HIS A 379 2.59 28.31 5.47
C HIS A 379 2.86 29.54 6.35
N ALA A 380 1.84 30.35 6.58
CA ALA A 380 1.95 31.54 7.43
C ALA A 380 2.35 31.22 8.88
N ALA A 381 1.83 30.14 9.45
CA ALA A 381 2.12 29.73 10.83
C ALA A 381 3.59 29.30 11.02
N TRP A 382 4.16 28.56 10.05
CA TRP A 382 5.51 27.99 10.18
C TRP A 382 6.61 28.94 9.70
N VAL A 383 6.32 29.87 8.77
CA VAL A 383 7.25 30.96 8.44
C VAL A 383 7.56 31.79 9.69
N GLY A 384 6.56 32.01 10.55
CA GLY A 384 6.76 32.65 11.87
C GLY A 384 7.68 31.89 12.82
N GLN A 385 7.92 30.59 12.58
CA GLN A 385 8.81 29.73 13.37
C GLN A 385 10.18 29.50 12.69
N GLY A 386 10.47 30.23 11.60
CA GLY A 386 11.74 30.13 10.87
C GLY A 386 11.86 28.90 9.96
N LEU A 387 10.76 28.22 9.63
CA LEU A 387 10.70 27.12 8.68
C LEU A 387 10.21 27.65 7.32
N SER A 388 11.03 27.54 6.27
CA SER A 388 10.64 27.97 4.92
C SER A 388 9.92 26.84 4.18
N ILE A 389 8.64 27.09 3.89
CA ILE A 389 7.74 26.20 3.15
C ILE A 389 7.80 26.48 1.63
N ASP A 390 8.71 27.33 1.14
CA ASP A 390 8.68 27.94 -0.21
C ASP A 390 8.84 26.98 -1.40
N ARG A 391 8.77 25.66 -1.18
CA ARG A 391 8.66 24.62 -2.21
C ARG A 391 7.80 23.44 -1.74
N ILE A 392 6.61 23.68 -1.17
CA ILE A 392 5.63 22.59 -1.01
C ILE A 392 5.47 21.93 -2.37
N VAL A 393 5.60 20.61 -2.37
CA VAL A 393 5.38 19.79 -3.55
C VAL A 393 3.98 20.10 -4.05
N GLN A 394 3.87 20.66 -5.25
CA GLN A 394 2.56 20.86 -5.86
C GLN A 394 1.95 19.48 -6.03
N PHE A 395 0.87 19.18 -5.29
CA PHE A 395 0.11 17.95 -5.46
C PHE A 395 -0.22 17.74 -6.93
N SER A 396 -0.11 16.48 -7.38
CA SER A 396 -0.29 16.11 -8.79
C SER A 396 -1.59 16.62 -9.38
N HIS A 397 -2.63 16.68 -8.54
CA HIS A 397 -3.93 17.21 -8.88
C HIS A 397 -4.14 18.53 -8.14
N ARG A 398 -3.98 19.65 -8.85
CA ARG A 398 -4.59 20.92 -8.43
C ARG A 398 -6.08 20.80 -8.64
N LEU A 399 -6.78 20.22 -7.69
CA LEU A 399 -8.22 20.44 -7.59
C LEU A 399 -8.40 21.75 -6.80
N PRO A 400 -8.84 22.86 -7.44
CA PRO A 400 -9.14 24.08 -6.71
C PRO A 400 -10.31 23.82 -5.75
N GLY A 401 -10.13 24.12 -4.46
CA GLY A 401 -11.14 23.89 -3.42
C GLY A 401 -11.44 22.40 -3.15
N ASN A 402 -12.66 22.09 -2.70
CA ASN A 402 -13.15 20.76 -2.33
C ASN A 402 -13.32 19.77 -3.52
N GLY A 403 -12.47 19.83 -4.55
CA GLY A 403 -12.65 18.99 -5.75
C GLY A 403 -12.50 17.48 -5.50
N GLU A 404 -11.73 17.07 -4.48
CA GLU A 404 -11.65 15.65 -4.07
C GLU A 404 -12.98 15.17 -3.49
N GLY A 405 -13.65 16.00 -2.68
CA GLY A 405 -14.99 15.71 -2.16
C GLY A 405 -16.00 15.53 -3.29
N HIS A 406 -15.93 16.34 -4.35
CA HIS A 406 -16.82 16.18 -5.52
C HIS A 406 -16.58 14.86 -6.28
N VAL A 407 -15.32 14.45 -6.45
CA VAL A 407 -15.00 13.16 -7.09
C VAL A 407 -15.55 12.02 -6.24
N VAL A 408 -15.31 12.05 -4.93
CA VAL A 408 -15.86 11.06 -3.99
C VAL A 408 -17.39 11.03 -4.08
N ALA A 409 -18.06 12.19 -3.98
CA ALA A 409 -19.52 12.29 -4.10
C ALA A 409 -20.05 11.70 -5.42
N THR A 410 -19.42 12.02 -6.54
CA THR A 410 -19.82 11.50 -7.86
C THR A 410 -19.69 9.97 -7.94
N LEU A 411 -18.62 9.42 -7.36
CA LEU A 411 -18.39 7.97 -7.32
C LEU A 411 -19.41 7.27 -6.40
N LEU A 412 -19.74 7.87 -5.26
CA LEU A 412 -20.79 7.36 -4.37
C LEU A 412 -22.14 7.31 -5.09
N ASP A 413 -22.50 8.36 -5.82
CA ASP A 413 -23.72 8.42 -6.62
C ASP A 413 -23.75 7.33 -7.70
N ALA A 414 -22.63 7.11 -8.41
CA ALA A 414 -22.52 6.07 -9.43
C ALA A 414 -22.68 4.66 -8.83
N ILE A 415 -22.07 4.39 -7.67
CA ILE A 415 -22.21 3.13 -6.93
C ILE A 415 -23.65 2.91 -6.49
N SER A 416 -24.31 3.94 -5.93
CA SER A 416 -25.72 3.89 -5.53
C SER A 416 -26.64 3.60 -6.73
N ALA A 417 -26.39 4.24 -7.88
CA ALA A 417 -27.14 3.99 -9.11
C ALA A 417 -26.98 2.55 -9.61
N TYR A 418 -25.76 2.02 -9.60
CA TYR A 418 -25.49 0.62 -9.94
C TYR A 418 -26.25 -0.36 -9.02
N ALA A 419 -26.22 -0.10 -7.71
CA ALA A 419 -26.95 -0.90 -6.72
C ALA A 419 -28.47 -0.83 -6.93
N LYS A 420 -29.04 0.35 -7.21
CA LYS A 420 -30.48 0.53 -7.53
C LYS A 420 -30.92 -0.27 -8.75
N VAL A 421 -30.19 -0.15 -9.87
CA VAL A 421 -30.51 -0.89 -11.10
C VAL A 421 -30.48 -2.40 -10.85
N ARG A 422 -29.51 -2.88 -10.06
CA ARG A 422 -29.43 -4.29 -9.65
C ARG A 422 -30.57 -4.70 -8.71
N CYS A 423 -30.91 -3.91 -7.69
CA CYS A 423 -32.04 -4.17 -6.81
C CYS A 423 -33.36 -4.24 -7.60
N PHE A 424 -33.52 -3.38 -8.60
CA PHE A 424 -34.67 -3.41 -9.51
C PHE A 424 -34.65 -4.69 -10.37
N ILE A 425 -33.53 -5.02 -11.02
CA ILE A 425 -33.39 -6.25 -11.81
C ILE A 425 -33.61 -7.50 -10.94
N ILE A 426 -33.06 -7.58 -9.73
CA ILE A 426 -33.21 -8.74 -8.82
C ILE A 426 -34.65 -8.85 -8.29
N ARG A 427 -35.31 -7.72 -7.96
CA ARG A 427 -36.74 -7.73 -7.59
C ARG A 427 -37.64 -8.14 -8.77
N SER A 428 -37.23 -7.85 -10.00
CA SER A 428 -37.97 -8.24 -11.21
C SER A 428 -37.61 -9.64 -11.73
N PHE A 429 -36.42 -10.16 -11.43
CA PHE A 429 -35.94 -11.48 -11.87
C PHE A 429 -36.21 -12.57 -10.81
N ARG A 430 -37.50 -12.89 -10.65
CA ARG A 430 -37.96 -14.24 -10.25
C ARG A 430 -38.26 -15.13 -11.46
N ILE A 431 -37.73 -14.78 -12.64
CA ILE A 431 -37.94 -15.50 -13.90
C ILE A 431 -36.59 -15.97 -14.46
N ARG A 432 -36.56 -17.26 -14.82
CA ARG A 432 -35.40 -18.08 -15.19
C ARG A 432 -34.60 -17.59 -16.41
N ARG A 433 -33.31 -17.98 -16.38
CA ARG A 433 -32.36 -18.22 -17.49
C ARG A 433 -31.98 -17.01 -18.34
N LEU A 434 -30.69 -16.70 -18.33
CA LEU A 434 -29.79 -16.62 -19.49
C LEU A 434 -28.52 -15.92 -19.05
N PHE A 435 -27.36 -16.57 -19.12
CA PHE A 435 -26.12 -15.96 -19.62
C PHE A 435 -25.08 -17.06 -19.86
N SER A 436 -24.95 -17.42 -21.14
CA SER A 436 -23.74 -18.01 -21.70
C SER A 436 -23.01 -16.87 -22.39
N ILE A 437 -21.81 -16.51 -21.95
CA ILE A 437 -20.92 -15.60 -22.69
C ILE A 437 -19.55 -16.27 -22.84
N ARG A 438 -19.16 -16.49 -24.10
CA ARG A 438 -17.84 -16.94 -24.54
C ARG A 438 -16.84 -15.77 -24.48
N GLY A 439 -15.66 -16.08 -23.95
CA GLY A 439 -14.32 -15.48 -24.11
C GLY A 439 -14.14 -14.11 -24.78
N ASN A 440 -13.56 -13.16 -24.05
CA ASN A 440 -12.12 -12.85 -24.11
C ASN A 440 -11.80 -11.69 -23.14
N SER A 441 -10.77 -11.90 -22.32
CA SER A 441 -9.93 -10.92 -21.61
C SER A 441 -10.49 -9.50 -21.41
N MET A 442 -11.09 -9.23 -20.24
CA MET A 442 -11.44 -7.86 -19.87
C MET A 442 -11.73 -7.75 -18.37
N TRP A 443 -10.73 -7.55 -17.49
CA TRP A 443 -10.92 -6.94 -16.16
C TRP A 443 -9.62 -6.27 -15.68
N ARG A 444 -9.52 -4.95 -15.81
CA ARG A 444 -8.58 -4.08 -15.07
C ARG A 444 -9.42 -3.13 -14.24
N TRP A 445 -9.73 -3.47 -12.98
CA TRP A 445 -10.53 -2.63 -12.09
C TRP A 445 -9.72 -1.93 -11.00
N THR A 446 -8.45 -2.27 -10.81
CA THR A 446 -7.55 -1.57 -9.88
C THR A 446 -7.16 -0.16 -10.36
N ASN A 447 -7.17 0.09 -11.67
CA ASN A 447 -6.81 1.38 -12.27
C ASN A 447 -7.99 2.21 -12.79
N CYS A 448 -9.24 1.76 -12.60
CA CYS A 448 -10.40 2.44 -13.17
C CYS A 448 -10.71 3.77 -12.47
N PHE A 449 -10.33 3.94 -11.21
CA PHE A 449 -10.50 5.21 -10.48
C PHE A 449 -9.50 6.31 -10.88
N ARG A 450 -8.51 6.03 -11.74
CA ARG A 450 -7.45 6.98 -12.08
C ARG A 450 -7.41 7.42 -13.55
N SER A 451 -8.10 6.71 -14.43
CA SER A 451 -8.01 6.94 -15.88
C SER A 451 -9.05 7.92 -16.45
N GLU A 452 -10.11 8.26 -15.71
CA GLU A 452 -11.14 9.20 -16.21
C GLU A 452 -10.84 10.69 -15.96
N ALA A 453 -9.75 11.04 -15.26
CA ALA A 453 -9.35 12.44 -15.06
C ALA A 453 -8.56 13.05 -16.24
N ILE A 454 -8.35 12.32 -17.33
CA ILE A 454 -7.58 12.78 -18.51
C ILE A 454 -8.49 12.91 -19.74
N PHE A 455 -9.61 13.63 -19.63
CA PHE A 455 -10.37 14.25 -20.74
C PHE A 455 -11.44 15.10 -20.02
N THR A 456 -11.37 16.42 -19.88
CA THR A 456 -11.44 17.42 -20.95
C THR A 456 -11.06 18.80 -20.40
N SER A 457 -10.02 19.42 -20.93
CA SER A 457 -9.86 20.89 -20.90
C SER A 457 -9.24 21.36 -22.21
N SER A 458 -10.08 21.60 -23.21
CA SER A 458 -9.75 22.50 -24.31
C SER A 458 -11.03 23.16 -24.79
N GLY A 459 -11.02 24.49 -24.74
CA GLY A 459 -12.18 25.37 -24.80
C GLY A 459 -13.00 25.29 -26.08
N ALA A 460 -14.29 25.56 -25.92
CA ALA A 460 -15.08 26.19 -26.96
C ALA A 460 -14.63 27.66 -27.12
N PRO A 461 -14.83 28.27 -28.29
CA PRO A 461 -15.99 29.16 -28.34
C PRO A 461 -16.85 29.03 -29.62
N ALA A 462 -18.16 29.07 -29.36
CA ALA A 462 -19.21 29.86 -30.00
C ALA A 462 -19.33 30.01 -31.55
N TRP A 463 -20.54 29.69 -32.00
CA TRP A 463 -21.43 30.43 -32.93
C TRP A 463 -21.66 29.96 -34.39
N LYS A 464 -22.82 29.29 -34.52
CA LYS A 464 -23.93 29.42 -35.48
C LYS A 464 -23.85 28.85 -36.92
N PRO A 465 -25.02 28.40 -37.45
CA PRO A 465 -25.11 27.48 -38.57
C PRO A 465 -25.37 28.19 -39.91
N SER A 466 -24.91 27.60 -41.00
CA SER A 466 -25.47 27.89 -42.32
C SER A 466 -25.64 26.60 -43.13
N SER A 467 -26.85 26.48 -43.66
CA SER A 467 -27.35 25.51 -44.62
C SER A 467 -26.60 25.57 -45.96
N SER A 468 -26.36 24.43 -46.60
CA SER A 468 -26.95 24.09 -47.90
C SER A 468 -26.32 22.83 -48.53
N ASN A 469 -27.22 21.95 -48.94
CA ASN A 469 -27.18 20.96 -50.02
C ASN A 469 -25.93 20.94 -50.93
N PHE A 470 -25.40 19.74 -51.19
CA PHE A 470 -25.37 19.21 -52.56
C PHE A 470 -25.28 17.68 -52.55
N SER A 471 -26.18 17.08 -53.33
CA SER A 471 -26.28 15.66 -53.64
C SER A 471 -25.68 15.38 -55.03
N SER A 472 -25.04 14.21 -55.19
CA SER A 472 -24.95 13.39 -56.43
C SER A 472 -23.93 12.26 -56.16
N SER A 473 -24.37 11.02 -55.90
CA SER A 473 -24.82 9.98 -56.84
C SER A 473 -23.69 9.25 -57.59
N MET A 474 -23.53 7.95 -57.25
CA MET A 474 -23.20 6.78 -58.11
C MET A 474 -21.91 6.81 -58.95
N ARG A 475 -21.14 5.74 -59.22
CA ARG A 475 -20.98 4.31 -58.83
C ARG A 475 -19.65 3.85 -59.53
N PRO A 476 -19.13 2.62 -59.30
CA PRO A 476 -17.72 2.22 -59.50
C PRO A 476 -17.44 1.43 -60.80
N ALA A 477 -16.15 1.28 -61.19
CA ALA A 477 -15.57 0.04 -61.79
C ALA A 477 -14.07 0.17 -62.20
N HIS A 478 -13.21 -0.64 -61.55
CA HIS A 478 -12.19 -1.57 -62.09
C HIS A 478 -11.00 -1.15 -63.01
N PRO A 479 -9.93 -1.98 -63.10
CA PRO A 479 -8.52 -1.57 -63.07
C PRO A 479 -7.74 -1.92 -64.35
N ARG A 480 -6.48 -1.46 -64.50
CA ARG A 480 -5.50 -2.09 -65.39
C ARG A 480 -4.06 -2.07 -64.86
N ASN A 481 -3.45 -3.23 -65.04
CA ASN A 481 -2.08 -3.66 -64.79
C ASN A 481 -0.99 -2.86 -65.50
N SER A 482 0.21 -2.85 -64.91
CA SER A 482 1.52 -3.14 -65.53
C SER A 482 2.59 -2.81 -64.46
N THR A 483 3.71 -3.49 -64.24
CA THR A 483 4.38 -4.68 -64.80
C THR A 483 5.52 -4.96 -63.81
N TRP A 484 5.79 -6.23 -63.51
CA TRP A 484 7.00 -6.70 -62.80
C TRP A 484 8.25 -6.57 -63.71
N PRO A 485 9.47 -6.71 -63.15
CA PRO A 485 10.09 -8.04 -63.26
C PRO A 485 10.77 -8.54 -61.97
N SER A 486 10.65 -9.85 -61.82
CA SER A 486 11.32 -10.76 -60.89
C SER A 486 12.73 -11.17 -61.35
N CYS A 487 13.64 -11.37 -60.41
CA CYS A 487 14.71 -12.38 -60.44
C CYS A 487 14.62 -13.14 -59.10
N SER A 488 14.14 -14.40 -59.07
CA SER A 488 14.89 -15.68 -59.17
C SER A 488 16.10 -15.77 -58.24
N SER A 489 16.39 -16.82 -57.48
CA SER A 489 15.75 -18.08 -57.08
C SER A 489 16.84 -18.85 -56.31
N SER A 490 16.53 -19.47 -55.16
CA SER A 490 17.02 -20.83 -54.80
C SER A 490 16.68 -21.20 -53.35
N ASN A 491 15.98 -22.32 -53.22
CA ASN A 491 15.76 -23.09 -52.00
C ASN A 491 17.06 -23.66 -51.42
N GLY A 492 17.05 -23.99 -50.12
CA GLY A 492 18.10 -24.80 -49.48
C GLY A 492 17.85 -25.08 -47.99
N THR A 493 17.01 -26.08 -47.73
CA THR A 493 16.83 -26.93 -46.54
C THR A 493 17.89 -26.97 -45.42
N ALA A 494 17.35 -26.99 -44.18
CA ALA A 494 17.58 -27.94 -43.08
C ALA A 494 18.87 -27.96 -42.23
N SER A 495 18.61 -27.95 -40.91
CA SER A 495 19.28 -28.67 -39.81
C SER A 495 20.75 -28.38 -39.48
N SER A 496 20.95 -27.65 -38.37
CA SER A 496 21.66 -28.10 -37.16
C SER A 496 21.41 -27.12 -36.03
#